data_AF-A0A7W6FWU6-F1
#
_entry.id   AF-A0A7W6FWU6-F1
#
_cell.length_a   1.000
_cell.length_b   1.000
_cell.length_c   1.000
_cell.angle_alpha   90.00
_cell.angle_beta   90.00
_cell.angle_gamma   90.00
#
_symmetry.space_group_name_H-M   'P 1'
#
loop_
_entity.id
_entity.type
_entity.pdbx_description
1 polymer ?
#
loop_
_entity_poly.entity_id
_entity_poly.type
_entity_poly.pdbx_seq_one_letter_code
_entity_poly.pdbx_strand_id
1 'polypeptide(L)'
;MNAEQRARLVRLNRLEKIRAIAKQTAAREAAEAESTLSQLRMLSDRTGRLAADYGARRGAVDGASLQTLTGFVSGLGSLTRTTQADAQRAEAIADAKLRMLGEAERRRAAVEERAKLEAKLIARSAETTVLGSRKQTGTDLE
;
A
#
# COMPACT_ATOMS: atom_id res chain seq x y z
N MET A 1 1.49 -29.16 -27.74
CA MET A 1 1.11 -28.29 -26.60
C MET A 1 -0.20 -28.81 -26.01
N ASN A 2 -0.21 -29.23 -24.74
CA ASN A 2 -1.44 -29.68 -24.09
C ASN A 2 -2.35 -28.48 -23.79
N ALA A 3 -3.62 -28.55 -24.20
CA ALA A 3 -4.60 -27.47 -24.01
C ALA A 3 -4.77 -27.07 -22.53
N GLU A 4 -4.59 -28.03 -21.61
CA GLU A 4 -4.63 -27.80 -20.16
C GLU A 4 -3.52 -26.88 -19.65
N GLN A 5 -2.29 -26.99 -20.18
CA GLN A 5 -1.16 -26.13 -19.79
C GLN A 5 -1.42 -24.68 -20.22
N ARG A 6 -1.99 -24.48 -21.42
CA ARG A 6 -2.42 -23.15 -21.89
C ARG A 6 -3.49 -22.57 -20.99
N ALA A 7 -4.51 -23.36 -20.65
CA ALA A 7 -5.61 -22.91 -19.79
C ALA A 7 -5.13 -22.53 -18.38
N ARG A 8 -4.21 -23.31 -17.81
CA ARG A 8 -3.58 -23.02 -16.50
C ARG A 8 -2.80 -21.70 -16.55
N LEU A 9 -2.00 -21.47 -17.58
CA LEU A 9 -1.25 -20.21 -17.75
C LEU A 9 -2.18 -18.99 -17.87
N VAL A 10 -3.25 -19.09 -18.67
CA VAL A 10 -4.26 -18.02 -18.78
C VAL A 10 -4.89 -17.70 -17.43
N ARG A 11 -5.22 -18.73 -16.63
CA ARG A 11 -5.76 -18.54 -15.28
C ARG A 11 -4.76 -17.84 -14.35
N LEU A 12 -3.48 -18.22 -14.41
CA LEU A 12 -2.42 -17.57 -13.62
C LEU A 12 -2.26 -16.09 -14.01
N ASN A 13 -2.25 -15.77 -15.30
CA ASN A 13 -2.16 -14.38 -15.78
C ASN A 13 -3.37 -13.54 -15.36
N ARG A 14 -4.58 -14.12 -15.36
CA ARG A 14 -5.76 -13.43 -14.83
C ARG A 14 -5.64 -13.17 -13.33
N LEU A 15 -5.14 -14.15 -12.57
CA LEU A 15 -4.91 -13.98 -11.14
C LEU A 15 -3.85 -12.90 -10.85
N GLU A 16 -2.78 -12.86 -11.65
CA GLU A 16 -1.73 -11.85 -11.56
C GLU A 16 -2.28 -10.44 -11.76
N LYS A 17 -3.13 -10.23 -12.78
CA LYS A 17 -3.85 -8.97 -12.99
C LYS A 17 -4.72 -8.57 -11.79
N ILE A 18 -5.49 -9.50 -11.24
CA ILE A 18 -6.34 -9.24 -10.06
C ILE A 18 -5.47 -8.84 -8.86
N ARG A 19 -4.33 -9.52 -8.66
CA ARG A 19 -3.39 -9.20 -7.58
C ARG A 19 -2.68 -7.86 -7.81
N ALA A 20 -2.40 -7.48 -9.06
CA ALA A 20 -1.85 -6.16 -9.38
C ALA A 20 -2.83 -5.04 -9.02
N ILE A 21 -4.12 -5.20 -9.34
CA ILE A 21 -5.17 -4.25 -8.93
C ILE A 21 -5.26 -4.19 -7.41
N ALA A 22 -5.30 -5.34 -6.73
CA ALA A 22 -5.35 -5.39 -5.27
C ALA A 22 -4.14 -4.69 -4.61
N LYS A 23 -2.92 -4.87 -5.16
CA LYS A 23 -1.72 -4.13 -4.74
C LYS A 23 -1.92 -2.63 -4.92
N GLN A 24 -2.41 -2.19 -6.09
CA GLN A 24 -2.60 -0.78 -6.39
C GLN A 24 -3.62 -0.13 -5.44
N THR A 25 -4.73 -0.82 -5.14
CA THR A 25 -5.70 -0.37 -4.15
C THR A 25 -5.06 -0.26 -2.77
N ALA A 26 -4.35 -1.29 -2.30
CA ALA A 26 -3.67 -1.26 -1.01
C ALA A 26 -2.62 -0.13 -0.92
N ALA A 27 -1.90 0.15 -2.01
CA ALA A 27 -0.92 1.23 -2.09
C ALA A 27 -1.59 2.60 -1.97
N ARG A 28 -2.71 2.80 -2.67
CA ARG A 28 -3.49 4.03 -2.58
C ARG A 28 -4.02 4.26 -1.17
N GLU A 29 -4.62 3.23 -0.57
CA GLU A 29 -5.16 3.34 0.80
C GLU A 29 -4.06 3.59 1.84
N ALA A 30 -2.86 3.01 1.66
CA ALA A 30 -1.71 3.31 2.52
C ALA A 30 -1.26 4.77 2.38
N ALA A 31 -1.15 5.28 1.15
CA ALA A 31 -0.79 6.67 0.91
C ALA A 31 -1.83 7.66 1.48
N GLU A 32 -3.12 7.35 1.35
CA GLU A 32 -4.20 8.16 1.94
C GLU A 32 -4.11 8.18 3.48
N ALA A 33 -3.82 7.04 4.12
CA ALA A 33 -3.64 6.95 5.57
C ALA A 33 -2.40 7.73 6.06
N GLU A 34 -1.27 7.61 5.35
CA GLU A 34 -0.05 8.38 5.67
C GLU A 34 -0.26 9.89 5.51
N SER A 35 -0.96 10.31 4.45
CA SER A 35 -1.30 11.72 4.24
C SER A 35 -2.15 12.26 5.40
N THR A 36 -3.14 11.48 5.83
CA THR A 36 -4.01 11.84 6.97
C THR A 36 -3.20 11.96 8.26
N LEU A 37 -2.30 11.00 8.53
CA LEU A 37 -1.39 11.05 9.68
C LEU A 37 -0.51 12.32 9.65
N SER A 38 0.07 12.63 8.50
CA SER A 38 0.89 13.84 8.32
C SER A 38 0.10 15.11 8.63
N GLN A 39 -1.13 15.22 8.11
CA GLN A 39 -2.02 16.35 8.38
C GLN A 39 -2.35 16.51 9.87
N LEU A 40 -2.64 15.40 10.57
CA LEU A 40 -2.95 15.42 12.00
C LEU A 40 -1.72 15.79 12.84
N ARG A 41 -0.52 15.30 12.48
CA ARG A 41 0.73 15.70 13.13
C ARG A 41 1.00 17.19 12.95
N MET A 42 0.87 17.71 11.73
CA MET A 42 1.02 19.15 11.47
C MET A 42 0.00 19.99 12.25
N LEU A 43 -1.24 19.53 12.36
CA LEU A 43 -2.27 20.23 13.12
C LEU A 43 -1.99 20.21 14.63
N SER A 44 -1.53 19.07 15.17
CA SER A 44 -1.13 18.94 16.57
C SER A 44 0.03 19.88 16.90
N ASP A 45 1.07 19.91 16.06
CA ASP A 45 2.21 20.81 16.24
C ASP A 45 1.80 22.28 16.19
N ARG A 46 0.96 22.65 15.21
CA ARG A 46 0.48 24.03 15.06
C ARG A 46 -0.35 24.47 16.25
N THR A 47 -1.26 23.62 16.73
CA THR A 47 -2.12 23.93 17.89
C THR A 47 -1.30 24.00 19.18
N GLY A 48 -0.31 23.13 19.35
CA GLY A 48 0.64 23.19 20.47
C GLY A 48 1.46 24.48 20.50
N ARG A 49 1.99 24.91 19.34
CA ARG A 49 2.72 26.20 19.22
C ARG A 49 1.82 27.39 19.57
N LEU A 50 0.60 27.43 19.03
CA LEU A 50 -0.37 28.47 19.37
C LEU A 50 -0.67 28.51 20.87
N ALA A 51 -0.93 27.35 21.49
CA ALA A 51 -1.18 27.29 22.93
C ALA A 51 -0.02 27.85 23.75
N ALA A 52 1.22 27.52 23.37
CA ALA A 52 2.43 28.02 24.02
C ALA A 52 2.60 29.54 23.83
N ASP A 53 2.43 30.03 22.60
CA ASP A 53 2.56 31.46 22.27
C ASP A 53 1.54 32.31 23.05
N TYR A 54 0.28 31.86 23.12
CA TYR A 54 -0.76 32.56 23.87
C TYR A 54 -0.59 32.42 25.38
N GLY A 55 -0.10 31.27 25.87
CA GLY A 55 0.23 31.08 27.29
C GLY A 55 1.39 31.96 27.77
N ALA A 56 2.33 32.31 26.89
CA ALA A 56 3.45 33.18 27.21
C ALA A 56 3.10 34.68 27.20
N ARG A 57 1.93 35.08 26.66
CA ARG A 57 1.52 36.49 26.60
C ARG A 57 1.21 37.04 27.99
N ARG A 58 1.93 38.11 28.37
CA ARG A 58 1.73 38.86 29.62
C ARG A 58 0.96 40.18 29.46
N GLY A 59 0.35 40.42 28.30
CA GLY A 59 -0.24 41.71 27.94
C GLY A 59 -1.73 41.88 28.24
N ALA A 60 -2.30 41.15 29.20
CA ALA A 60 -3.71 41.35 29.58
C ALA A 60 -3.86 42.70 30.29
N VAL A 61 -4.73 43.57 29.77
CA VAL A 61 -4.93 44.94 30.26
C VAL A 61 -5.83 44.97 31.51
N ASP A 62 -6.72 43.99 31.64
CA ASP A 62 -7.64 43.83 32.76
C ASP A 62 -7.95 42.34 33.07
N GLY A 63 -8.70 42.11 34.15
CA GLY A 63 -9.08 40.76 34.58
C GLY A 63 -10.01 40.04 33.60
N ALA A 64 -10.87 40.77 32.88
CA ALA A 64 -11.77 40.19 31.88
C ALA A 64 -10.96 39.63 30.69
N SER A 65 -10.01 40.41 30.18
CA SER A 65 -9.09 39.99 29.11
C SER A 65 -8.25 38.78 29.53
N LEU A 66 -7.81 38.74 30.79
CA LEU A 66 -7.08 37.60 31.34
C LEU A 66 -7.94 36.34 31.40
N GLN A 67 -9.21 36.45 31.80
CA GLN A 67 -10.13 35.32 31.85
C GLN A 67 -10.43 34.77 30.45
N THR A 68 -10.64 35.64 29.46
CA THR A 68 -10.81 35.25 28.05
C THR A 68 -9.55 34.54 27.52
N LEU A 69 -8.36 35.10 27.78
CA LEU A 69 -7.09 34.50 27.36
C LEU A 69 -6.90 33.11 27.98
N THR A 70 -7.19 32.96 29.28
CA THR A 70 -7.06 31.69 29.99
C THR A 70 -8.02 30.64 29.43
N GLY A 71 -9.28 31.01 29.16
CA GLY A 71 -10.25 30.12 28.51
C GLY A 71 -9.82 29.67 27.12
N PHE A 72 -9.28 30.60 26.33
CA PHE A 72 -8.76 30.30 25.00
C PHE A 72 -7.56 29.34 25.03
N VAL A 73 -6.56 29.59 25.90
CA VAL A 73 -5.40 28.71 26.08
C VAL A 73 -5.83 27.32 26.54
N SER A 74 -6.79 27.23 27.47
CA SER A 74 -7.36 25.95 27.91
C SER A 74 -8.04 25.21 26.74
N GLY A 75 -8.81 25.92 25.93
CA GLY A 75 -9.44 25.39 24.72
C GLY A 75 -8.43 24.85 23.71
N LEU A 76 -7.35 25.61 23.41
CA LEU A 76 -6.27 25.16 22.55
C LEU A 76 -5.53 23.94 23.13
N GLY A 77 -5.32 23.91 24.45
CA GLY A 77 -4.73 22.76 25.13
C GLY A 77 -5.59 21.50 24.99
N SER A 78 -6.92 21.64 25.10
CA SER A 78 -7.85 20.53 24.85
C SER A 78 -7.80 20.06 23.40
N LEU A 79 -7.82 21.00 22.44
CA LEU A 79 -7.73 20.68 21.02
C LEU A 79 -6.43 19.94 20.69
N THR A 80 -5.30 20.42 21.23
CA THR A 80 -3.98 19.80 21.03
C THR A 80 -3.98 18.34 21.49
N ARG A 81 -4.53 18.06 22.69
CA ARG A 81 -4.63 16.68 23.21
C ARG A 81 -5.52 15.80 22.35
N THR A 82 -6.68 16.31 21.91
CA THR A 82 -7.58 15.55 21.03
C THR A 82 -6.90 15.24 19.70
N THR A 83 -6.29 16.23 19.05
CA THR A 83 -5.59 16.02 17.78
C THR A 83 -4.38 15.10 17.92
N GLN A 84 -3.69 15.12 19.06
CA GLN A 84 -2.60 14.17 19.35
C GLN A 84 -3.13 12.74 19.47
N ALA A 85 -4.27 12.54 20.14
CA ALA A 85 -4.93 11.23 20.20
C ALA A 85 -5.42 10.78 18.80
N ASP A 86 -5.93 11.70 17.98
CA ASP A 86 -6.28 11.42 16.59
C ASP A 86 -5.06 11.01 15.76
N ALA A 87 -3.92 11.71 15.92
CA ALA A 87 -2.67 11.37 15.24
C ALA A 87 -2.18 9.96 15.64
N GLN A 88 -2.26 9.59 16.92
CA GLN A 88 -1.91 8.25 17.39
C GLN A 88 -2.82 7.17 16.79
N ARG A 89 -4.12 7.43 16.68
CA ARG A 89 -5.05 6.52 16.00
C ARG A 89 -4.74 6.41 14.51
N ALA A 90 -4.46 7.53 13.85
CA ALA A 90 -4.10 7.57 12.43
C ALA A 90 -2.79 6.83 12.16
N GLU A 91 -1.83 6.87 13.09
CA GLU A 91 -0.58 6.11 13.00
C GLU A 91 -0.84 4.60 13.02
N ALA A 92 -1.65 4.12 13.96
CA ALA A 92 -2.03 2.71 13.99
C ALA A 92 -2.76 2.25 12.70
N ILE A 93 -3.57 3.14 12.10
CA ILE A 93 -4.25 2.87 10.82
C ILE A 93 -3.23 2.84 9.67
N ALA A 94 -2.33 3.82 9.59
CA ALA A 94 -1.29 3.88 8.56
C ALA A 94 -0.39 2.64 8.61
N ASP A 95 0.04 2.23 9.81
CA ASP A 95 0.84 1.02 10.01
C ASP A 95 0.10 -0.26 9.58
N ALA A 96 -1.19 -0.35 9.90
CA ALA A 96 -2.01 -1.45 9.44
C ALA A 96 -2.11 -1.48 7.90
N LYS A 97 -2.29 -0.31 7.27
CA LYS A 97 -2.39 -0.18 5.80
C LYS A 97 -1.07 -0.52 5.11
N LEU A 98 0.06 -0.11 5.66
CA LEU A 98 1.39 -0.48 5.17
C LEU A 98 1.64 -1.99 5.27
N ARG A 99 1.23 -2.63 6.37
CA ARG A 99 1.31 -4.09 6.49
C ARG A 99 0.46 -4.80 5.43
N MET A 100 -0.76 -4.34 5.19
CA MET A 100 -1.64 -4.89 4.15
C MET A 100 -1.05 -4.70 2.75
N LEU A 101 -0.43 -3.55 2.47
CA LEU A 101 0.31 -3.33 1.23
C LEU A 101 1.45 -4.36 1.07
N GLY A 102 2.29 -4.54 2.09
CA GLY A 102 3.36 -5.53 2.07
C GLY A 102 2.85 -6.96 1.84
N GLU A 103 1.71 -7.33 2.42
CA GLU A 103 1.06 -8.61 2.13
C GLU A 103 0.57 -8.73 0.69
N ALA A 104 -0.05 -7.68 0.15
CA ALA A 104 -0.52 -7.65 -1.23
C ALA A 104 0.65 -7.78 -2.22
N GLU A 105 1.77 -7.13 -1.94
CA GLU A 105 3.01 -7.24 -2.72
C GLU A 105 3.57 -8.66 -2.71
N ARG A 106 3.69 -9.28 -1.53
CA ARG A 106 4.13 -10.69 -1.42
C ARG A 106 3.21 -11.64 -2.18
N ARG A 107 1.89 -11.45 -2.07
CA ARG A 107 0.89 -12.26 -2.79
C ARG A 107 1.00 -12.10 -4.30
N ARG A 108 1.22 -10.87 -4.80
CA ARG A 108 1.44 -10.63 -6.23
C ARG A 108 2.72 -11.30 -6.71
N ALA A 109 3.84 -11.09 -6.00
CA ALA A 109 5.13 -11.69 -6.36
C ALA A 109 5.05 -13.22 -6.42
N ALA A 110 4.38 -13.86 -5.46
CA ALA A 110 4.19 -15.31 -5.48
C ALA A 110 3.42 -15.82 -6.71
N VAL A 111 2.41 -15.09 -7.19
CA VAL A 111 1.66 -15.47 -8.40
C VAL A 111 2.49 -15.21 -9.66
N GLU A 112 3.20 -14.09 -9.70
CA GLU A 112 4.08 -13.72 -10.81
C GLU A 112 5.18 -14.77 -11.02
N GLU A 113 5.85 -15.20 -9.95
CA GLU A 113 6.88 -16.24 -10.03
C GLU A 113 6.31 -17.59 -10.49
N ARG A 114 5.11 -17.96 -10.03
CA ARG A 114 4.44 -19.19 -10.51
C ARG A 114 4.10 -19.10 -12.00
N ALA A 115 3.63 -17.96 -12.48
CA ALA A 115 3.34 -17.74 -13.90
C ALA A 115 4.63 -17.82 -14.75
N LYS A 116 5.73 -17.21 -14.29
CA LYS A 116 7.04 -17.28 -14.96
C LYS A 116 7.57 -18.72 -15.03
N LEU A 117 7.47 -19.49 -13.95
CA LEU A 117 7.91 -20.89 -13.92
C LEU A 117 7.10 -21.73 -14.90
N GLU A 118 5.77 -21.61 -14.89
CA GLU A 118 4.90 -22.34 -15.83
C GLU A 118 5.21 -21.99 -17.29
N ALA A 119 5.41 -20.70 -17.59
CA ALA A 119 5.79 -20.24 -18.92
C ALA A 119 7.13 -20.82 -19.37
N LYS A 120 8.14 -20.87 -18.49
CA LYS A 120 9.45 -21.47 -18.78
C LYS A 120 9.33 -22.98 -19.03
N LEU A 121 8.53 -23.70 -18.26
CA LEU A 121 8.30 -25.14 -18.46
C LEU A 121 7.63 -25.42 -19.81
N ILE A 122 6.62 -24.62 -20.17
CA ILE A 122 5.96 -24.71 -21.48
C ILE A 122 6.96 -24.45 -22.62
N ALA A 123 7.78 -23.40 -22.52
CA ALA A 123 8.79 -23.06 -23.53
C ALA A 123 9.80 -24.21 -23.73
N ARG A 124 10.35 -24.75 -22.63
CA ARG A 124 11.27 -25.91 -22.69
C ARG A 124 10.62 -27.13 -23.34
N SER A 125 9.37 -27.44 -22.98
CA SER A 125 8.66 -28.59 -23.56
C SER A 125 8.38 -28.44 -25.06
N ALA A 126 8.22 -27.20 -25.54
CA ALA A 126 8.06 -26.91 -26.96
C ALA A 126 9.38 -27.14 -27.72
N GLU A 127 10.53 -26.77 -27.14
CA GLU A 127 11.86 -26.99 -27.75
C GLU A 127 12.20 -28.48 -27.87
N THR A 128 11.90 -29.29 -26.85
CA THR A 128 12.22 -30.74 -26.88
C THR A 128 11.41 -31.52 -27.93
N THR A 129 10.20 -31.06 -28.27
CA THR A 129 9.30 -31.80 -29.17
C THR A 129 9.72 -31.72 -30.65
N VAL A 130 10.51 -30.72 -31.04
CA VAL A 130 10.89 -30.47 -32.45
C VAL A 130 11.92 -31.49 -32.99
N LEU A 131 12.62 -32.21 -32.12
CA LEU A 131 13.69 -33.16 -32.53
C LEU A 131 13.19 -34.59 -32.83
N GLY A 132 11.89 -34.89 -32.68
CA GLY A 132 11.33 -36.24 -32.82
C GLY A 132 10.84 -36.64 -34.21
N SER A 133 10.71 -35.71 -35.17
CA SER A 133 10.18 -35.98 -36.51
C SER A 133 11.30 -36.21 -37.53
N ARG A 134 12.10 -37.25 -37.33
CA ARG A 134 13.04 -37.72 -38.35
C ARG A 134 12.22 -38.37 -39.48
N LYS A 135 12.14 -37.68 -40.62
CA LYS A 135 11.59 -38.19 -41.90
C LYS A 135 12.07 -39.62 -42.12
N GLN A 136 11.14 -40.56 -42.21
CA GLN A 136 11.38 -41.87 -42.79
C GLN A 136 11.48 -41.64 -44.31
N THR A 137 12.70 -41.39 -44.79
CA THR A 137 12.99 -41.35 -46.22
C THR A 137 12.86 -42.77 -46.75
N GLY A 138 11.83 -43.00 -47.56
CA GLY A 138 11.69 -44.21 -48.34
C GLY A 138 12.88 -44.37 -49.27
N THR A 139 13.42 -45.58 -49.31
CA THR A 139 14.20 -46.07 -50.43
C THR A 139 13.40 -47.20 -51.05
N ASP A 140 12.59 -46.85 -52.05
CA ASP A 140 12.24 -47.79 -53.11
C ASP A 140 13.51 -47.97 -53.94
N LEU A 141 14.12 -49.16 -53.85
CA LEU A 141 15.08 -49.65 -54.82
C LEU A 141 14.73 -51.12 -55.09
N GLU A 142 14.21 -51.31 -56.31
CA GLU A 142 14.26 -52.46 -57.22
C GLU A 142 14.19 -53.89 -56.65
#